data_AF-R5YIJ4-F1
#
_entry.id   AF-R5YIJ4-F1
#
_cell.length_a   1.000
_cell.length_b   1.000
_cell.length_c   1.000
_cell.angle_alpha   90.00
_cell.angle_beta   90.00
_cell.angle_gamma   90.00
#
_symmetry.space_group_name_H-M   'P 1'
#
loop_
_entity.id
_entity.type
_entity.pdbx_description
1 polymer ?
#
loop_
_entity_poly.entity_id
_entity_poly.type
_entity_poly.pdbx_seq_one_letter_code
_entity_poly.pdbx_strand_id
1 'polypeptide(L)'
;MPQSVLGGAAVMMFSSIIVSGIQLITKEPLTPRRLTIVSVALGVGYGMGANTAVLAQMPETIQLVFGGSGIVPAAIVAILLNVILPKDKENKQ
;
A
#
# COMPACT_ATOMS: atom_id res chain seq x y z
N MET A 1 5.31 -29.57 -13.45
CA MET A 1 3.87 -29.38 -13.15
C MET A 1 3.25 -28.52 -14.25
N PRO A 2 1.99 -28.73 -14.67
CA PRO A 2 1.36 -27.91 -15.72
C PRO A 2 1.30 -26.43 -15.34
N GLN A 3 1.51 -25.53 -16.31
CA GLN A 3 1.50 -24.08 -16.08
C GLN A 3 0.17 -23.59 -15.50
N SER A 4 -0.96 -24.21 -15.89
CA SER A 4 -2.28 -23.89 -15.35
C SER A 4 -2.40 -24.12 -13.83
N VAL A 5 -1.66 -25.09 -13.28
CA VAL A 5 -1.65 -25.39 -11.84
C VAL A 5 -0.78 -24.40 -11.08
N LEU A 6 0.38 -24.04 -11.64
CA LEU A 6 1.28 -23.03 -11.07
C LEU A 6 0.63 -21.64 -11.04
N GLY A 7 -0.06 -21.27 -12.12
CA GLY A 7 -0.83 -20.04 -12.19
C GLY A 7 -1.96 -20.00 -11.14
N GLY A 8 -2.72 -21.10 -11.00
CA GLY A 8 -3.75 -21.21 -9.97
C GLY A 8 -3.20 -21.08 -8.54
N ALA A 9 -2.07 -21.74 -8.25
CA ALA A 9 -1.39 -21.63 -6.97
C ALA A 9 -0.89 -20.21 -6.69
N ALA A 10 -0.32 -19.53 -7.69
CA ALA A 10 0.14 -18.15 -7.57
C ALA A 10 -1.01 -17.18 -7.28
N VAL A 11 -2.15 -17.32 -7.99
CA VAL A 11 -3.34 -16.50 -7.74
C VAL A 11 -3.84 -16.68 -6.32
N MET A 12 -3.89 -17.92 -5.80
CA MET A 12 -4.27 -18.19 -4.41
C MET A 12 -3.31 -17.51 -3.41
N MET A 13 -2.00 -17.59 -3.64
CA MET A 13 -0.99 -16.97 -2.77
C MET A 13 -1.14 -15.44 -2.74
N PHE A 14 -1.23 -14.78 -3.89
CA PHE A 14 -1.42 -13.32 -3.94
C PHE A 14 -2.77 -12.88 -3.38
N SER A 15 -3.84 -13.65 -3.61
CA SER A 15 -5.16 -13.37 -3.04
C SER A 15 -5.13 -13.45 -1.51
N SER A 16 -4.47 -14.47 -0.96
CA SER A 16 -4.29 -14.62 0.50
C SER A 16 -3.50 -13.45 1.11
N ILE A 17 -2.45 -12.97 0.44
CA ILE A 17 -1.68 -11.79 0.87
C ILE A 17 -2.58 -10.55 0.92
N ILE A 18 -3.41 -10.33 -0.10
CA ILE A 18 -4.34 -9.18 -0.14
C ILE A 18 -5.35 -9.27 1.01
N VAL A 19 -5.97 -10.44 1.21
CA VAL A 19 -6.95 -10.66 2.29
C VAL A 19 -6.32 -10.42 3.66
N SER A 20 -5.10 -10.92 3.89
CA SER A 20 -4.36 -10.67 5.13
C SER A 20 -4.07 -9.19 5.33
N GLY A 21 -3.69 -8.47 4.26
CA GLY A 21 -3.51 -7.02 4.31
C GLY A 21 -4.78 -6.26 4.70
N ILE A 22 -5.93 -6.62 4.10
CA ILE A 22 -7.23 -6.03 4.46
C ILE A 22 -7.55 -6.30 5.93
N GLN A 23 -7.39 -7.54 6.40
CA GLN A 23 -7.63 -7.91 7.79
C GLN A 23 -6.75 -7.12 8.77
N LEU A 24 -5.47 -6.89 8.44
CA LEU A 24 -4.57 -6.07 9.25
C LEU A 24 -5.04 -4.61 9.34
N ILE A 25 -5.49 -4.04 8.22
CA ILE A 25 -6.00 -2.66 8.17
C ILE A 25 -7.32 -2.52 8.95
N THR A 26 -8.20 -3.51 8.86
CA THR A 26 -9.52 -3.52 9.51
C THR A 26 -9.49 -4.07 10.94
N LYS A 27 -8.32 -4.42 11.47
CA LYS A 27 -8.17 -4.95 12.83
C LYS A 27 -8.66 -3.96 13.89
N GLU A 28 -8.51 -2.67 13.62
CA GLU A 28 -9.01 -1.58 14.44
C GLU A 28 -10.09 -0.80 13.66
N PRO A 29 -11.02 -0.09 14.35
CA PRO A 29 -12.06 0.66 13.68
C PRO A 29 -11.46 1.70 12.72
N LEU A 30 -11.96 1.72 11.50
CA LEU A 30 -11.56 2.66 10.45
C LEU A 30 -12.17 4.04 10.71
N THR A 31 -11.53 4.82 11.60
CA THR A 31 -11.90 6.23 11.81
C THR A 31 -11.67 7.06 10.55
N PRO A 32 -12.30 8.24 10.40
CA PRO A 32 -12.06 9.12 9.26
C PRO A 32 -10.57 9.39 9.02
N ARG A 33 -9.77 9.56 10.10
CA ARG A 33 -8.32 9.69 10.02
C ARG A 33 -7.65 8.46 9.40
N ARG A 34 -7.94 7.25 9.90
CA ARG A 34 -7.35 6.01 9.37
C ARG A 34 -7.77 5.76 7.93
N LEU A 35 -9.02 6.05 7.58
CA LEU A 35 -9.51 5.96 6.20
C LEU A 35 -8.74 6.89 5.26
N THR A 36 -8.49 8.14 5.66
CA THR A 36 -7.68 9.07 4.86
C THR A 36 -6.25 8.58 4.68
N ILE A 37 -5.61 8.07 5.73
CA ILE A 37 -4.26 7.52 5.63
C ILE A 37 -4.22 6.37 4.62
N VAL A 38 -5.14 5.41 4.76
CA VAL A 38 -5.21 4.21 3.91
C VAL A 38 -5.53 4.57 2.47
N SER A 39 -6.52 5.44 2.22
CA SER A 39 -6.94 5.80 0.86
C SER A 39 -5.85 6.54 0.09
N VAL A 40 -5.17 7.50 0.74
CA VAL A 40 -4.08 8.26 0.11
C VAL A 40 -2.85 7.37 -0.12
N ALA A 41 -2.47 6.55 0.87
CA ALA A 41 -1.34 5.63 0.73
C ALA A 41 -1.55 4.61 -0.40
N LEU A 42 -2.73 4.00 -0.48
CA LEU A 42 -3.08 3.07 -1.56
C LEU A 42 -3.15 3.77 -2.91
N GLY A 43 -3.74 4.97 -2.98
CA GLY A 43 -3.83 5.76 -4.21
C GLY A 43 -2.46 6.11 -4.77
N VAL A 44 -1.53 6.59 -3.92
CA VAL A 44 -0.17 6.93 -4.34
C VAL A 44 0.62 5.67 -4.71
N GLY A 45 0.56 4.62 -3.89
CA GLY A 45 1.28 3.38 -4.17
C GLY A 45 0.83 2.71 -5.46
N TYR A 46 -0.48 2.61 -5.67
CA TYR A 46 -1.03 2.08 -6.92
C TYR A 46 -0.71 2.99 -8.11
N GLY A 47 -0.88 4.30 -7.98
CA GLY A 47 -0.61 5.26 -9.06
C GLY A 47 0.84 5.25 -9.52
N MET A 48 1.80 5.27 -8.58
CA MET A 48 3.22 5.20 -8.88
C MET A 48 3.64 3.80 -9.38
N GLY A 49 3.04 2.74 -8.85
CA GLY A 49 3.30 1.37 -9.31
C GLY A 49 2.74 1.07 -10.70
N ALA A 50 1.59 1.66 -11.06
CA ALA A 50 0.96 1.47 -12.37
C ALA A 50 1.62 2.30 -13.47
N ASN A 51 2.23 3.43 -13.14
CA ASN A 51 2.92 4.29 -14.10
C ASN A 51 4.33 4.64 -13.64
N THR A 52 5.29 3.80 -14.01
CA THR A 52 6.71 4.01 -13.69
C THR A 52 7.33 5.18 -14.44
N ALA A 53 6.70 5.68 -15.52
CA ALA A 53 7.18 6.84 -16.27
C ALA A 53 7.10 8.14 -15.46
N VAL A 54 6.31 8.17 -14.37
CA VAL A 54 6.25 9.32 -13.45
C VAL A 54 7.61 9.55 -12.76
N LEU A 55 8.45 8.52 -12.66
CA LEU A 55 9.78 8.59 -12.08
C LEU A 55 10.89 8.79 -13.12
N ALA A 56 10.58 8.88 -14.42
CA ALA A 56 11.58 8.91 -15.50
C ALA A 56 12.54 10.11 -15.44
N GLN A 57 12.16 11.20 -14.78
CA GLN A 57 12.99 12.40 -14.59
C GLN A 57 13.74 12.41 -13.24
N MET A 58 13.55 11.39 -12.40
CA MET A 58 14.19 11.29 -11.09
C MET A 58 15.54 10.55 -11.18
N PRO A 59 16.46 10.78 -10.22
CA PRO A 59 17.73 10.04 -10.13
C PRO A 59 17.52 8.53 -10.11
N GLU A 60 18.48 7.79 -10.67
CA GLU A 60 18.44 6.32 -10.82
C GLU A 60 18.17 5.60 -9.48
N THR A 61 18.74 6.10 -8.38
CA THR A 61 18.50 5.56 -7.03
C THR A 61 17.02 5.63 -6.62
N ILE A 62 16.32 6.71 -6.97
CA ILE A 62 14.90 6.88 -6.65
C ILE A 62 14.06 6.00 -7.58
N GLN A 63 14.43 5.89 -8.85
CA GLN A 63 13.76 4.98 -9.79
C GLN A 63 13.88 3.51 -9.36
N LEU A 64 15.03 3.10 -8.82
CA LEU A 64 15.21 1.73 -8.33
C LEU A 64 14.34 1.44 -7.09
N VAL A 65 14.27 2.40 -6.16
CA VAL A 65 13.50 2.24 -4.91
C VAL A 65 11.99 2.36 -5.12
N PHE A 66 11.55 3.29 -5.96
CA PHE A 66 10.13 3.61 -6.17
C PHE A 66 9.54 3.05 -7.48
N GLY A 67 10.37 2.72 -8.47
CA GLY A 67 9.94 2.19 -9.77
C GLY A 67 9.81 0.67 -9.82
N GLY A 68 10.46 -0.05 -8.89
CA GLY A 68 10.37 -1.51 -8.81
C GLY A 68 9.08 -2.03 -8.17
N SER A 69 8.44 -1.24 -7.30
CA SER A 69 7.17 -1.61 -6.67
C SER A 69 6.47 -0.40 -6.04
N GLY A 70 5.15 -0.32 -6.21
CA GLY A 70 4.31 0.71 -5.57
C GLY A 70 4.18 0.57 -4.05
N ILE A 71 4.74 -0.48 -3.46
CA ILE A 71 4.61 -0.77 -2.02
C ILE A 71 5.44 0.23 -1.20
N VAL A 72 6.64 0.57 -1.66
CA VAL A 72 7.54 1.50 -0.98
C VAL A 72 6.94 2.91 -0.87
N PRO A 73 6.46 3.55 -1.95
CA PRO A 73 5.79 4.84 -1.84
C PRO A 73 4.53 4.79 -0.97
N ALA A 74 3.71 3.73 -1.06
CA ALA A 74 2.55 3.56 -0.19
C ALA A 74 2.93 3.58 1.30
N ALA A 75 3.97 2.80 1.68
CA ALA A 75 4.41 2.72 3.06
C ALA A 75 4.95 4.06 3.58
N ILE A 76 5.77 4.75 2.78
CA ILE A 76 6.32 6.07 3.14
C ILE A 76 5.18 7.07 3.37
N VAL A 77 4.23 7.13 2.43
CA VAL A 77 3.06 8.02 2.52
C VAL A 77 2.22 7.68 3.75
N ALA A 78 1.94 6.40 4.01
CA ALA A 78 1.18 5.98 5.19
C ALA A 78 1.86 6.38 6.51
N ILE A 79 3.18 6.19 6.62
CA ILE A 79 3.98 6.55 7.80
C ILE A 79 3.96 8.07 8.00
N LEU A 80 4.22 8.83 6.93
CA LEU A 80 4.22 10.30 6.98
C LEU A 80 2.86 10.85 7.41
N LEU A 81 1.77 10.38 6.78
CA LEU A 81 0.42 10.79 7.14
C LEU A 81 0.06 10.40 8.57
N ASN A 82 0.49 9.23 9.06
CA ASN A 82 0.23 8.83 10.43
C ASN A 82 0.97 9.72 11.46
N VAL A 83 2.14 10.25 11.12
CA VAL A 83 2.89 11.18 11.97
C VAL A 83 2.32 12.60 11.91
N ILE A 84 1.96 13.08 10.71
CA ILE A 84 1.49 14.45 10.48
C ILE A 84 0.04 14.64 10.94
N LEU A 85 -0.84 13.66 10.69
CA LEU A 85 -2.26 13.81 11.03
C LEU A 85 -2.45 13.74 12.55
N PRO A 86 -3.12 14.75 13.16
CA PRO A 86 -3.39 14.77 14.58
C PRO A 86 -4.16 13.52 14.97
N LYS A 87 -3.77 12.89 16.09
CA LYS A 87 -4.46 11.71 16.59
C LYS A 87 -5.86 12.13 17.01
N ASP A 88 -6.87 11.37 16.58
CA ASP A 88 -8.23 11.52 17.08
C ASP A 88 -8.16 11.46 18.61
N LYS A 89 -8.83 12.40 19.29
CA LYS A 89 -8.96 12.33 20.75
C LYS A 89 -9.68 11.03 21.04
N GLU A 90 -8.95 10.08 21.60
CA GLU A 90 -9.48 8.81 22.07
C GLU A 90 -10.45 9.14 23.21
N ASN A 91 -11.70 9.41 22.87
CA ASN A 91 -12.79 9.28 23.83
C ASN A 91 -12.85 7.78 24.13
N LYS A 92 -12.09 7.38 25.14
CA LYS A 92 -12.32 6.16 25.90
C LYS A 92 -13.75 6.25 26.43
N GLN A 93 -14.69 5.68 25.66
CA GLN A 93 -15.96 5.22 26.19
C GLN A 93 -15.78 3.77 26.60
#